data_AF-P0DQO3-F1
#
_entry.id   AF-P0DQO3-F1
#
_cell.length_a   1.000
_cell.length_b   1.000
_cell.length_c   1.000
_cell.angle_alpha   90.00
_cell.angle_beta   90.00
_cell.angle_gamma   90.00
#
_symmetry.space_group_name_H-M   'P 1'
#
loop_
_entity.id
_entity.type
_entity.pdbx_description
1 polymer ?
#
loop_
_entity_poly.entity_id
_entity_poly.type
_entity_poly.pdbx_seq_one_letter_code
_entity_poly.pdbx_strand_id
1 'polypeptide(L)' 'DDCLGMFSSCDPNNDKCCPNRKCSRKDQWCKYQLW' A
#
# COMPACT_ATOMS: atom_id res chain seq x y z
N ASP A 1 -0.37 6.46 -13.90
CA ASP A 1 0.19 5.74 -12.75
C ASP A 1 -0.90 5.65 -11.68
N ASP A 2 -1.78 4.63 -11.74
CA ASP A 2 -2.95 4.50 -10.83
C ASP A 2 -2.56 3.77 -9.53
N CYS A 3 -1.41 4.10 -8.95
CA CYS A 3 -0.94 3.45 -7.73
C CYS A 3 -0.81 4.43 -6.56
N LEU A 4 -1.04 3.91 -5.36
CA LEU A 4 -1.01 4.62 -4.10
C LEU A 4 0.44 4.79 -3.62
N GLY A 5 0.80 6.04 -3.31
CA GLY A 5 2.09 6.43 -2.79
C GLY A 5 2.37 5.89 -1.38
N MET A 6 3.58 6.09 -0.87
CA MET A 6 3.95 5.71 0.49
C MET A 6 3.11 6.52 1.47
N PHE A 7 2.56 5.85 2.49
CA PHE A 7 1.60 6.43 3.45
C PHE A 7 0.27 6.89 2.84
N SER A 8 0.00 6.64 1.57
CA SER A 8 -1.34 6.83 1.03
C SER A 8 -2.29 5.79 1.64
N SER A 9 -3.48 6.24 2.00
CA SER A 9 -4.56 5.37 2.47
C SER A 9 -4.83 4.30 1.42
N CYS A 10 -4.87 3.04 1.85
CA CYS A 10 -5.06 1.89 0.98
C CYS A 10 -6.06 0.92 1.60
N ASP A 11 -6.72 0.17 0.73
CA ASP A 11 -7.60 -0.91 1.12
C ASP A 11 -6.84 -2.23 1.17
N PRO A 12 -6.80 -2.93 2.31
CA PRO A 12 -6.12 -4.23 2.39
C PRO A 12 -6.78 -5.33 1.58
N ASN A 13 -8.03 -5.11 1.14
CA ASN A 13 -8.73 -5.99 0.22
C ASN A 13 -8.52 -5.60 -1.26
N ASN A 14 -7.95 -4.41 -1.53
CA ASN A 14 -7.72 -3.89 -2.87
C ASN A 14 -6.36 -3.16 -2.89
N ASP A 15 -5.29 -3.94 -2.87
CA ASP A 15 -3.92 -3.41 -2.85
C ASP A 15 -3.62 -2.66 -4.15
N LYS A 16 -3.81 -1.34 -4.09
CA LYS A 16 -3.43 -0.41 -5.16
C LYS A 16 -2.07 0.22 -4.90
N CYS A 17 -1.25 -0.32 -3.99
CA CYS A 17 0.03 0.31 -3.66
C CYS A 17 0.99 0.22 -4.84
N CYS A 18 1.83 1.24 -5.01
CA CYS A 18 2.88 1.21 -6.03
C CYS A 18 3.81 0.01 -5.85
N PRO A 19 4.52 -0.44 -6.91
CA PRO A 19 5.47 -1.54 -6.83
C PRO A 19 6.47 -1.34 -5.66
N ASN A 20 6.87 -2.45 -5.03
CA ASN A 20 7.66 -2.50 -3.79
C ASN A 20 6.93 -1.97 -2.54
N ARG A 21 5.62 -1.76 -2.60
CA ARG A 21 4.80 -1.39 -1.45
C ARG A 21 3.64 -2.36 -1.31
N LYS A 22 3.21 -2.53 -0.07
CA LYS A 22 2.06 -3.35 0.29
C LYS A 22 1.20 -2.56 1.26
N CYS A 23 -0.10 -2.69 1.09
CA CYS A 23 -1.07 -2.12 1.99
C CYS A 23 -0.96 -2.81 3.36
N SER A 24 -0.65 -2.03 4.40
CA SER A 24 -0.70 -2.57 5.76
C SER A 24 -2.15 -2.78 6.13
N ARG A 25 -2.58 -4.04 6.34
CA ARG A 25 -3.94 -4.32 6.82
C ARG A 25 -4.22 -3.73 8.21
N LYS A 26 -3.18 -3.48 9.00
CA LYS A 26 -3.29 -2.90 10.34
C LYS A 26 -3.43 -1.37 10.29
N ASP A 27 -2.66 -0.72 9.43
CA ASP A 27 -2.57 0.75 9.39
C ASP A 27 -3.37 1.37 8.24
N GLN A 28 -3.86 0.54 7.32
CA GLN A 28 -4.61 0.92 6.12
C GLN A 28 -3.90 1.97 5.27
N TRP A 29 -2.56 1.90 5.21
CA TRP A 29 -1.75 2.70 4.31
C TRP A 29 -0.63 1.88 3.67
N CYS A 30 -0.19 2.33 2.49
CA CYS A 30 0.87 1.68 1.74
C CYS A 30 2.22 1.82 2.46
N LYS A 31 2.79 0.69 2.88
CA LYS A 31 4.13 0.59 3.47
C LYS A 31 5.07 -0.08 2.47
N TYR A 32 6.38 0.12 2.64
CA TYR A 32 7.35 -0.67 1.86
C TYR A 32 7.19 -2.16 2.18
N GLN A 33 7.15 -2.98 1.14
CA GLN A 33 7.24 -4.43 1.28
C GLN A 33 8.72 -4.78 1.45
N LEU A 34 9.20 -4.74 2.71
CA LEU A 34 10.44 -5.39 3.10
C LEU A 34 10.11 -6.89 3.20
N TRP A 35 10.75 -7.70 2.35
CA TRP A 35 10.56 -9.14 2.22
C TRP A 35 10.79 -9.86 3.56
#